data_AF-M0LDL4-F1
#
_entry.id   AF-M0LDL4-F1
#
_cell.length_a   1.000
_cell.length_b   1.000
_cell.length_c   1.000
_cell.angle_alpha   90.00
_cell.angle_beta   90.00
_cell.angle_gamma   90.00
#
_symmetry.space_group_name_H-M   'P 1'
#
loop_
_entity.id
_entity.type
_entity.pdbx_description
1 polymer ?
#
loop_
_entity_poly.entity_id
_entity_poly.type
_entity_poly.pdbx_seq_one_letter_code
_entity_poly.pdbx_strand_id
1 'polypeptide(L)'
;MAGWQIAARIGAYSAGATLGSLLVAYGIREVLFATGQSWYRYAAVQGSGALITFVGWVILLLTFVNLYGDLAESGVERPKRSSR
;
A
#
# COMPACT_ATOMS: atom_id res chain seq x y z
N MET A 1 18.73 -1.75 -17.43
CA MET A 1 17.31 -2.18 -17.58
C MET A 1 16.62 -1.30 -18.63
N ALA A 2 15.73 -1.85 -19.47
CA ALA A 2 15.02 -1.03 -20.47
C ALA A 2 14.05 -0.08 -19.74
N GLY A 3 14.02 1.21 -20.08
CA GLY A 3 13.24 2.23 -19.36
C GLY A 3 11.74 1.91 -19.22
N TRP A 4 11.19 1.08 -20.13
CA TRP A 4 9.82 0.58 -20.02
C TRP A 4 9.60 -0.30 -18.77
N GLN A 5 10.55 -1.16 -18.40
CA GLN A 5 10.41 -2.01 -17.21
C GLN A 5 10.33 -1.19 -15.92
N ILE A 6 11.00 -0.04 -15.87
CA ILE A 6 10.97 0.88 -14.71
C ILE A 6 9.60 1.56 -14.62
N ALA A 7 9.10 2.10 -15.73
CA ALA A 7 7.79 2.76 -15.75
C ALA A 7 6.63 1.78 -15.43
N ALA A 8 6.70 0.53 -15.92
CA ALA A 8 5.73 -0.50 -15.57
C ALA A 8 5.72 -0.81 -14.06
N ARG A 9 6.90 -0.89 -13.43
CA ARG A 9 7.03 -1.10 -11.97
C ARG A 9 6.46 0.06 -11.17
N ILE A 10 6.80 1.31 -11.53
CA ILE A 10 6.25 2.51 -10.88
C ILE A 10 4.71 2.53 -10.98
N GLY A 11 4.16 2.15 -12.14
CA GLY A 11 2.72 2.03 -12.34
C GLY A 11 2.07 1.00 -11.40
N ALA A 12 2.69 -0.17 -11.25
CA ALA A 12 2.20 -1.21 -10.35
C ALA A 12 2.20 -0.77 -8.88
N TYR A 13 3.28 -0.13 -8.42
CA TYR A 13 3.37 0.38 -7.05
C TYR A 13 2.41 1.55 -6.80
N SER A 14 2.21 2.41 -7.80
CA SER A 14 1.19 3.48 -7.73
C SER A 14 -0.22 2.90 -7.54
N ALA A 15 -0.56 1.85 -8.28
CA ALA A 15 -1.85 1.17 -8.14
C ALA A 15 -2.03 0.55 -6.75
N GLY A 16 -1.00 -0.11 -6.21
CA GLY A 16 -1.00 -0.63 -4.84
C GLY A 16 -1.22 0.47 -3.80
N ALA A 17 -0.53 1.60 -3.96
CA ALA A 17 -0.67 2.76 -3.08
C ALA A 17 -2.09 3.36 -3.15
N THR A 18 -2.68 3.46 -4.34
CA THR A 18 -4.07 3.91 -4.52
C THR A 18 -5.06 2.96 -3.84
N LEU A 19 -4.92 1.65 -4.05
CA LEU A 19 -5.80 0.65 -3.43
C LEU A 19 -5.73 0.69 -1.91
N GLY A 20 -4.51 0.71 -1.34
CA GLY A 20 -4.32 0.82 0.11
C GLY A 20 -4.96 2.09 0.68
N SER A 21 -4.77 3.23 0.02
CA SER A 21 -5.35 4.52 0.43
C SER A 21 -6.89 4.51 0.41
N LEU A 22 -7.49 3.92 -0.63
CA LEU A 22 -8.95 3.79 -0.73
C LEU A 22 -9.53 2.94 0.39
N LEU A 23 -8.88 1.82 0.72
CA LEU A 23 -9.32 0.96 1.82
C LEU A 23 -9.19 1.66 3.18
N VAL A 24 -8.10 2.38 3.42
CA VAL A 24 -7.95 3.20 4.63
C VAL A 24 -9.09 4.21 4.75
N ALA A 25 -9.33 4.99 3.69
CA ALA A 25 -10.37 6.01 3.69
C ALA A 25 -11.77 5.42 3.90
N TYR A 26 -12.07 4.31 3.21
CA TYR A 26 -13.34 3.61 3.35
C TYR A 26 -13.54 3.05 4.76
N GLY A 27 -12.56 2.36 5.32
CA GLY A 27 -12.66 1.81 6.67
C GLY A 27 -12.82 2.88 7.74
N ILE A 28 -12.12 4.03 7.61
CA ILE A 28 -12.26 5.17 8.54
C ILE A 28 -13.68 5.73 8.45
N ARG A 29 -14.22 5.89 7.23
CA ARG A 29 -15.58 6.36 7.03
C ARG A 29 -16.60 5.44 7.71
N GLU A 30 -16.45 4.13 7.58
CA GLU A 30 -17.34 3.14 8.24
C GLU A 30 -17.26 3.24 9.77
N VAL A 31 -16.06 3.38 10.35
CA VAL A 31 -15.88 3.57 11.80
C VAL A 31 -16.58 4.84 12.28
N LEU A 32 -16.39 5.96 11.58
CA LEU A 32 -16.99 7.25 11.94
C LEU A 32 -18.52 7.21 11.80
N PHE A 33 -19.03 6.59 10.73
CA PHE A 33 -20.46 6.43 10.51
C PHE A 33 -21.12 5.60 11.61
N ALA A 34 -20.53 4.45 11.95
CA ALA A 34 -21.00 3.58 13.03
C ALA A 34 -21.01 4.30 14.39
N THR A 35 -19.99 5.11 14.66
CA THR A 35 -19.87 5.87 15.91
C THR A 35 -20.96 6.94 16.04
N GLY A 36 -21.39 7.54 14.93
CA GLY A 36 -22.43 8.57 14.91
C GLY A 36 -23.87 8.06 15.08
N GLN A 37 -24.14 6.77 14.87
CA GLN A 37 -25.49 6.18 14.79
C GLN A 37 -25.90 5.35 16.03
N SER A 38 -25.15 5.46 17.14
CA SER A 38 -25.25 4.73 18.42
C SER A 38 -24.34 3.48 18.56
N TRP A 39 -23.56 3.49 19.63
CA TRP A 39 -22.45 2.57 19.91
C TRP A 39 -22.85 1.09 19.99
N TYR A 40 -24.01 0.79 20.59
CA TYR A 40 -24.37 -0.59 20.93
C TYR A 40 -24.91 -1.38 19.72
N ARG A 41 -25.48 -0.70 18.73
CA ARG A 41 -26.08 -1.35 17.55
C ARG A 41 -25.11 -1.55 16.40
N TYR A 42 -23.99 -0.83 16.39
CA TYR A 42 -23.07 -0.79 15.25
C TYR A 42 -21.64 -1.26 15.57
N ALA A 43 -21.41 -1.92 16.71
CA ALA A 43 -20.09 -2.45 17.08
C ALA A 43 -19.48 -3.37 15.99
N ALA A 44 -20.30 -4.21 15.35
CA ALA A 44 -19.86 -5.07 14.25
C ALA A 44 -19.41 -4.26 13.01
N VAL A 45 -20.12 -3.17 12.68
CA VAL A 45 -19.76 -2.27 11.57
C VAL A 45 -18.49 -1.50 11.90
N GLN A 46 -18.34 -1.04 13.14
CA GLN A 46 -17.13 -0.37 13.61
C GLN A 46 -15.91 -1.30 13.57
N GLY A 47 -16.05 -2.55 14.02
CA GLY A 47 -15.00 -3.56 13.94
C GLY A 47 -14.62 -3.89 12.49
N SER A 48 -15.61 -3.97 11.60
CA SER A 48 -15.38 -4.21 10.18
C SER A 48 -14.65 -3.03 9.52
N GLY A 49 -15.05 -1.80 9.81
CA GLY A 49 -14.36 -0.60 9.33
C GLY A 49 -12.91 -0.53 9.81
N ALA A 50 -12.66 -0.83 11.09
CA ALA A 50 -11.31 -0.88 11.66
C ALA A 50 -10.43 -1.95 10.97
N LEU A 51 -11.00 -3.14 10.70
CA LEU A 51 -10.31 -4.20 9.98
C LEU A 51 -9.96 -3.77 8.55
N ILE A 52 -10.90 -3.14 7.84
CA ILE A 52 -10.66 -2.66 6.46
C ILE A 52 -9.57 -1.58 6.45
N THR A 53 -9.58 -0.65 7.41
CA THR A 53 -8.51 0.33 7.58
C THR A 53 -7.16 -0.34 7.83
N PHE A 54 -7.12 -1.34 8.70
CA PHE A 54 -5.89 -2.10 8.97
C PHE A 54 -5.35 -2.78 7.70
N VAL A 55 -6.21 -3.45 6.93
CA VAL A 55 -5.82 -4.07 5.66
C VAL A 55 -5.28 -3.03 4.67
N GLY A 56 -5.92 -1.85 4.57
CA GLY A 56 -5.43 -0.75 3.75
C GLY A 56 -4.01 -0.31 4.13
N TRP A 57 -3.72 -0.18 5.43
CA TRP A 57 -2.38 0.15 5.92
C TRP A 57 -1.35 -0.94 5.62
N VAL A 58 -1.72 -2.22 5.73
CA VAL A 58 -0.84 -3.34 5.37
C VAL A 58 -0.48 -3.29 3.88
N ILE A 59 -1.46 -3.01 3.00
CA ILE A 59 -1.22 -2.86 1.56
C ILE A 59 -0.26 -1.70 1.29
N LEU A 60 -0.44 -0.55 1.95
CA LEU A 60 0.46 0.59 1.82
C LEU A 60 1.89 0.23 2.25
N LEU A 61 2.04 -0.44 3.40
CA LEU A 61 3.33 -0.86 3.92
C LEU A 61 4.04 -1.82 2.96
N LEU A 62 3.35 -2.87 2.50
CA LEU A 62 3.91 -3.85 1.58
C LEU A 62 4.30 -3.21 0.24
N THR A 63 3.45 -2.33 -0.29
CA THR A 63 3.73 -1.57 -1.51
C THR A 63 5.00 -0.74 -1.34
N PHE A 64 5.14 -0.05 -0.21
CA PHE A 64 6.30 0.79 0.07
C PHE A 64 7.58 -0.01 0.26
N VAL A 65 7.54 -1.08 1.06
CA VAL A 65 8.70 -1.96 1.32
C VAL A 65 9.19 -2.60 0.02
N ASN A 66 8.29 -3.11 -0.81
CA ASN A 66 8.65 -3.73 -2.08
C ASN A 66 9.22 -2.72 -3.08
N LEU A 67 8.62 -1.52 -3.17
CA LEU A 67 9.16 -0.44 -4.00
C LEU A 67 10.57 -0.05 -3.55
N TYR A 68 10.79 0.09 -2.24
CA TYR A 68 12.10 0.43 -1.71
C TYR A 68 13.15 -0.66 -1.98
N GLY A 69 12.80 -1.93 -1.80
CA GLY A 69 13.68 -3.06 -2.12
C GLY A 69 14.09 -3.08 -3.59
N ASP A 70 13.12 -2.92 -4.49
CA ASP A 70 13.35 -2.85 -5.94
C ASP A 70 14.28 -1.68 -6.33
N LEU A 71 14.11 -0.52 -5.71
CA LEU A 71 14.95 0.65 -5.94
C LEU A 71 16.37 0.46 -5.40
N ALA A 72 16.52 -0.19 -4.24
CA ALA A 72 17.82 -0.50 -3.66
C ALA A 72 18.61 -1.50 -4.52
N GLU A 73 17.96 -2.53 -5.06
CA GLU A 73 18.60 -3.50 -5.96
C GLU A 73 19.01 -2.89 -7.30
N SER A 74 18.17 -2.01 -7.87
CA SER A 74 18.46 -1.36 -9.14
C SER A 74 19.58 -0.30 -9.06
N GLY A 75 19.83 0.27 -7.88
CA GLY A 75 20.99 1.14 -7.62
C GLY A 75 22.33 0.40 -7.45
N VAL A 76 22.33 -0.93 -7.33
CA VAL A 76 23.52 -1.78 -7.03
C VAL A 76 24.07 -2.48 -8.29
N GLU A 77 23.83 -1.96 -9.50
CA GLU A 77 24.61 -2.35 -10.68
C GLU A 77 26.08 -1.90 -10.49
N ARG A 78 26.87 -2.73 -9.79
CA ARG A 78 28.32 -2.58 -9.64
C ARG A 78 28.95 -2.52 -11.03
N PRO A 79 29.94 -1.63 -11.27
CA PRO A 79 30.67 -1.66 -12.53
C PRO A 79 31.26 -3.06 -12.71
N LYS A 80 30.86 -3.74 -13.79
CA LYS A 80 31.51 -4.97 -14.23
C LYS A 80 32.99 -4.63 -14.35
N ARG A 81 33.79 -5.12 -13.40
CA ARG A 81 35.24 -5.07 -13.48
C ARG A 81 35.60 -5.95 -14.66
N SER A 82 35.78 -5.30 -15.82
CA SER A 82 36.38 -5.91 -17.01
C SER A 82 37.79 -6.33 -16.62
N SER A 83 37.93 -7.58 -16.18
CA SER A 83 39.22 -8.21 -15.98
C SER A 83 39.61 -8.88 -17.29
N ARG A 84 40.47 -8.16 -18.02
CA ARG A 84 41.44 -8.62 -19.04
C ARG A 84 40.91 -9.40 -20.23
#